data_AF-A0A397V7X4-F1
#
_entry.id   AF-A0A397V7X4-F1
#
_cell.length_a   1.000
_cell.length_b   1.000
_cell.length_c   1.000
_cell.angle_alpha   90.00
_cell.angle_beta   90.00
_cell.angle_gamma   90.00
#
_symmetry.space_group_name_H-M   'P 1'
#
loop_
_entity.id
_entity.type
_entity.pdbx_description
1 polymer ?
#
loop_
_entity_poly.entity_id
_entity_poly.type
_entity_poly.pdbx_seq_one_letter_code
_entity_poly.pdbx_strand_id
1 'polypeptide(L)'
;MEPESVSWDDSRLTTAIKEYSQGEYNLAFKTFKSLASEDYVNSDNKSEIKIYASQIIYTKKKYEDAWNIYRELTKDDETKLKALINMANCYQNYNGPVQNEDLFKVALELYNIKKYNEAFNIFSKLTSSKNNEFKFLATCFKASYHISGYNNIISTLN
;
A
#
# COMPACT_ATOMS: atom_id res chain seq x y z
N MET A 1 17.43 5.61 4.78
CA MET A 1 16.59 6.79 5.07
C MET A 1 15.76 6.42 6.28
N GLU A 2 16.12 6.94 7.45
CA GLU A 2 15.25 6.90 8.63
C GLU A 2 14.11 7.93 8.42
N PRO A 3 12.86 7.60 8.78
CA PRO A 3 11.77 8.56 8.69
C PRO A 3 11.87 9.60 9.82
N GLU A 4 11.57 10.85 9.48
CA GLU A 4 11.56 12.02 10.37
C GLU A 4 10.68 11.79 11.61
N SER A 5 11.19 12.22 12.76
CA SER A 5 10.64 11.95 14.09
C SER A 5 9.39 12.79 14.39
N VAL A 6 8.22 12.18 14.25
CA VAL A 6 7.02 12.60 15.00
C VAL A 6 7.28 12.32 16.49
N SER A 7 6.95 13.25 17.39
CA SER A 7 7.14 13.05 18.84
C SER A 7 6.07 12.09 19.37
N TRP A 8 6.42 10.81 19.43
CA TRP A 8 5.56 9.73 19.92
C TRP A 8 5.61 9.66 21.46
N ASP A 9 4.82 10.48 22.16
CA ASP A 9 4.85 10.53 23.64
C ASP A 9 4.34 9.24 24.33
N ASP A 10 3.81 8.26 23.57
CA ASP A 10 3.46 6.95 24.12
C ASP A 10 4.62 5.95 23.96
N SER A 11 5.32 5.69 25.08
CA SER A 11 6.40 4.70 25.17
C SER A 11 5.99 3.31 24.65
N ARG A 12 4.69 2.95 24.72
CA ARG A 12 4.18 1.67 24.21
C ARG A 12 4.22 1.61 22.68
N LEU A 13 3.91 2.71 22.00
CA LEU A 13 3.95 2.76 20.53
C LEU A 13 5.38 2.63 20.01
N THR A 14 6.30 3.40 20.58
CA THR A 14 7.73 3.31 20.26
C THR A 14 8.27 1.91 20.49
N THR A 15 7.87 1.26 21.60
CA THR A 15 8.24 -0.14 21.88
C THR A 15 7.66 -1.10 20.84
N ALA A 16 6.40 -0.97 20.47
CA ALA A 16 5.75 -1.83 19.48
C ALA A 16 6.40 -1.71 18.08
N ILE A 17 6.79 -0.50 17.68
CA ILE A 17 7.51 -0.27 16.42
C ILE A 17 8.89 -0.94 16.46
N LYS A 18 9.59 -0.86 17.60
CA LYS A 18 10.86 -1.56 17.80
C LYS A 18 10.68 -3.08 17.71
N GLU A 19 9.71 -3.64 18.42
CA GLU A 19 9.37 -5.07 18.34
C GLU A 19 9.04 -5.50 16.90
N TYR A 20 8.25 -4.69 16.17
CA TYR A 20 7.95 -4.93 14.76
C TYR A 20 9.22 -4.98 13.91
N SER A 21 10.13 -4.01 14.08
CA SER A 21 11.40 -3.96 13.33
C SER A 21 12.33 -5.15 13.62
N GLN A 22 12.19 -5.77 14.80
CA GLN A 22 12.95 -6.95 15.22
C GLN A 22 12.30 -8.27 14.76
N GLY A 23 11.13 -8.21 14.11
CA GLY A 23 10.38 -9.39 13.69
C GLY A 23 9.51 -10.02 14.78
N GLU A 24 9.38 -9.37 15.95
CA GLU A 24 8.57 -9.81 17.08
C GLU A 24 7.08 -9.50 16.85
N TYR A 25 6.54 -9.97 15.73
CA TYR A 25 5.24 -9.58 15.19
C TYR A 25 4.07 -9.90 16.13
N ASN A 26 4.17 -10.92 16.97
CA ASN A 26 3.09 -11.25 17.90
C ASN A 26 2.99 -10.25 19.06
N LEU A 27 4.14 -9.81 19.59
CA LEU A 27 4.20 -8.78 20.65
C LEU A 27 3.74 -7.44 20.08
N ALA A 28 4.35 -7.02 18.97
CA ALA A 28 4.02 -5.78 18.30
C ALA A 28 2.52 -5.70 17.94
N PHE A 29 1.95 -6.76 17.35
CA PHE A 29 0.54 -6.79 16.97
C PHE A 29 -0.40 -6.68 18.16
N LYS A 30 -0.07 -7.31 19.29
CA LYS A 30 -0.85 -7.20 20.53
C LYS A 30 -0.88 -5.75 21.01
N THR A 31 0.28 -5.09 21.04
CA THR A 31 0.41 -3.70 21.49
C THR A 31 -0.31 -2.74 20.53
N PHE A 32 -0.12 -2.89 19.21
CA PHE A 32 -0.84 -2.10 18.21
C PHE A 32 -2.36 -2.23 18.34
N LYS A 33 -2.87 -3.46 18.50
CA LYS A 33 -4.30 -3.69 18.68
C LYS A 33 -4.84 -3.00 19.94
N SER A 34 -4.09 -3.04 21.04
CA SER A 34 -4.44 -2.35 22.28
C SER A 34 -4.50 -0.84 22.08
N LEU A 35 -3.45 -0.26 21.49
CA LEU A 35 -3.36 1.20 21.28
C LEU A 35 -4.43 1.73 20.31
N ALA A 36 -4.78 0.96 19.28
CA ALA A 36 -5.80 1.37 18.31
C ALA A 36 -7.19 1.59 18.93
N SER A 37 -7.48 0.94 20.07
CA SER A 37 -8.74 1.08 20.80
C SER A 37 -8.76 2.17 21.87
N GLU A 38 -7.63 2.82 22.15
CA GLU A 38 -7.54 3.81 23.21
C GLU A 38 -8.05 5.18 22.74
N ASP A 39 -8.90 5.82 23.54
CA ASP A 39 -9.51 7.11 23.17
C ASP A 39 -8.51 8.26 23.14
N TYR A 40 -7.48 8.21 23.97
CA TYR A 40 -6.46 9.25 24.06
C TYR A 40 -5.48 9.24 22.87
N VAL A 41 -5.44 8.17 22.09
CA VAL A 41 -4.60 8.10 20.89
C VAL A 41 -5.28 8.89 19.77
N ASN A 42 -4.57 9.89 19.25
CA ASN A 42 -5.05 10.76 18.18
C ASN A 42 -5.28 10.00 16.86
N SER A 43 -5.92 10.66 15.89
CA SER A 43 -6.25 10.08 14.57
C SER A 43 -5.02 9.58 13.83
N ASP A 44 -3.96 10.37 13.79
CA ASP A 44 -2.81 10.16 12.93
C ASP A 44 -2.02 8.95 13.44
N ASN A 45 -1.82 8.87 14.76
CA ASN A 45 -1.23 7.72 15.44
C ASN A 45 -2.11 6.47 15.25
N LYS A 46 -3.44 6.59 15.31
CA LYS A 46 -4.35 5.47 15.03
C LYS A 46 -4.20 4.96 13.61
N SER A 47 -4.07 5.84 12.62
CA SER A 47 -3.86 5.46 11.23
C SER A 47 -2.49 4.78 11.03
N GLU A 48 -1.42 5.31 11.64
CA GLU A 48 -0.08 4.68 11.61
C GLU A 48 -0.07 3.30 12.29
N ILE A 49 -0.69 3.17 13.47
CA ILE A 49 -0.86 1.89 14.17
C ILE A 49 -1.59 0.88 13.28
N LYS A 50 -2.64 1.29 12.57
CA LYS A 50 -3.36 0.42 11.64
C LYS A 50 -2.49 -0.01 10.46
N ILE A 51 -1.61 0.85 9.94
CA ILE A 51 -0.64 0.47 8.91
C ILE A 51 0.27 -0.65 9.42
N TYR A 52 0.91 -0.48 10.58
CA TYR A 52 1.81 -1.49 11.14
C TYR A 52 1.08 -2.82 11.44
N ALA A 53 -0.10 -2.74 12.05
CA ALA A 53 -0.92 -3.92 12.31
C ALA A 53 -1.27 -4.67 11.01
N SER A 54 -1.60 -3.93 9.95
CA SER A 54 -1.93 -4.51 8.63
C SER A 54 -0.72 -5.11 7.94
N GLN A 55 0.48 -4.55 8.12
CA GLN A 55 1.73 -5.12 7.61
C GLN A 55 2.03 -6.45 8.29
N ILE A 56 1.76 -6.57 9.59
CA ILE A 56 1.87 -7.85 10.30
C ILE A 56 0.87 -8.88 9.76
N ILE A 57 -0.38 -8.47 9.51
CA ILE A 57 -1.41 -9.33 8.91
C ILE A 57 -0.95 -9.81 7.51
N TYR A 58 -0.39 -8.90 6.71
CA TYR A 58 0.21 -9.21 5.42
C TYR A 58 1.35 -10.24 5.55
N THR A 59 2.29 -10.07 6.49
CA THR A 59 3.38 -11.03 6.74
C THR A 59 2.87 -12.42 7.14
N LYS A 60 1.70 -12.48 7.79
CA LYS A 60 0.98 -13.72 8.11
C LYS A 60 0.23 -14.30 6.90
N LYS A 61 0.44 -13.78 5.69
CA LYS A 61 -0.18 -14.18 4.41
C LYS A 61 -1.70 -14.00 4.36
N LYS A 62 -2.26 -13.20 5.25
CA LYS A 62 -3.69 -12.87 5.28
C LYS A 62 -3.95 -11.63 4.41
N TYR A 63 -3.67 -11.77 3.13
CA TYR A 63 -3.61 -10.63 2.21
C TYR A 63 -4.96 -9.92 2.02
N GLU A 64 -6.06 -10.66 2.06
CA GLU A 64 -7.41 -10.10 1.95
C GLU A 64 -7.78 -9.23 3.16
N ASP A 65 -7.51 -9.71 4.37
CA ASP A 65 -7.70 -8.94 5.62
C ASP A 65 -6.86 -7.66 5.58
N ALA A 66 -5.59 -7.78 5.22
CA ALA A 66 -4.69 -6.62 5.09
C ALA A 66 -5.18 -5.64 4.01
N TRP A 67 -5.61 -6.15 2.86
CA TRP A 67 -6.16 -5.34 1.75
C TRP A 67 -7.37 -4.51 2.19
N ASN A 68 -8.30 -5.11 2.93
CA ASN A 68 -9.50 -4.41 3.39
C ASN A 68 -9.16 -3.27 4.35
N ILE A 69 -8.19 -3.47 5.25
CA ILE A 69 -7.75 -2.40 6.15
C ILE A 69 -7.05 -1.29 5.36
N TYR A 70 -6.15 -1.64 4.43
CA TYR A 70 -5.49 -0.62 3.60
C TYR A 70 -6.49 0.16 2.75
N ARG A 71 -7.52 -0.48 2.18
CA ARG A 71 -8.58 0.22 1.44
C ARG A 71 -9.28 1.26 2.31
N GLU A 72 -9.52 0.98 3.58
CA GLU A 72 -10.12 1.97 4.47
C GLU A 72 -9.17 3.14 4.73
N LEU A 73 -7.87 2.85 4.86
CA LEU A 73 -6.81 3.86 5.04
C LEU A 73 -6.58 4.73 3.80
N THR A 74 -7.01 4.33 2.60
CA THR A 74 -6.90 5.22 1.41
C THR A 74 -7.84 6.42 1.43
N LYS A 75 -8.81 6.45 2.37
CA LYS A 75 -9.74 7.57 2.55
C LYS A 75 -9.12 8.75 3.30
N ASP A 76 -7.97 8.54 3.94
CA ASP A 76 -7.23 9.53 4.73
C ASP A 76 -5.97 9.94 3.95
N ASP A 77 -5.85 11.23 3.61
CA ASP A 77 -4.78 11.75 2.76
C ASP A 77 -3.38 11.46 3.32
N GLU A 78 -3.21 11.46 4.65
CA GLU A 78 -1.92 11.22 5.29
C GLU A 78 -1.44 9.79 5.10
N THR A 79 -2.36 8.82 5.12
CA THR A 79 -2.02 7.41 4.98
C THR A 79 -2.27 6.84 3.60
N LYS A 80 -2.96 7.58 2.73
CA LYS A 80 -3.35 7.16 1.39
C LYS A 80 -2.20 6.60 0.57
N LEU A 81 -1.07 7.32 0.52
CA LEU A 81 0.09 6.86 -0.24
C LEU A 81 0.64 5.52 0.28
N LYS A 82 0.86 5.42 1.59
CA LYS A 82 1.36 4.20 2.24
C LYS A 82 0.37 3.05 2.02
N ALA A 83 -0.93 3.32 2.14
CA ALA A 83 -1.99 2.35 1.95
C ALA A 83 -2.06 1.83 0.51
N LEU A 84 -2.04 2.69 -0.51
CA LEU A 84 -2.04 2.31 -1.93
C LEU A 84 -0.87 1.40 -2.29
N ILE A 85 0.34 1.73 -1.82
CA ILE A 85 1.53 0.90 -2.02
C ILE A 85 1.35 -0.48 -1.38
N ASN A 86 0.86 -0.52 -0.14
CA ASN A 86 0.64 -1.80 0.54
C ASN A 86 -0.51 -2.62 -0.10
N MET A 87 -1.54 -1.98 -0.65
CA MET A 87 -2.57 -2.64 -1.47
C MET A 87 -1.96 -3.29 -2.71
N ALA A 88 -1.08 -2.57 -3.43
CA ALA A 88 -0.36 -3.14 -4.57
C ALA A 88 0.44 -4.40 -4.17
N ASN A 89 1.12 -4.36 -3.02
CA ASN A 89 1.87 -5.50 -2.49
C ASN A 89 0.96 -6.68 -2.12
N CYS A 90 -0.17 -6.43 -1.45
CA CYS A 90 -1.21 -7.43 -1.19
C CYS A 90 -1.62 -8.13 -2.48
N TYR A 91 -1.93 -7.36 -3.53
CA TYR A 91 -2.39 -7.91 -4.79
C TYR A 91 -1.32 -8.71 -5.55
N GLN A 92 -0.05 -8.31 -5.49
CA GLN A 92 1.02 -9.09 -6.11
C GLN A 92 1.12 -10.50 -5.50
N ASN A 93 0.88 -10.62 -4.20
CA ASN A 93 1.04 -11.87 -3.46
C ASN A 93 -0.27 -12.64 -3.25
N TYR A 94 -1.41 -12.03 -3.55
CA TYR A 94 -2.74 -12.63 -3.45
C TYR A 94 -3.27 -13.05 -4.83
N ASN A 95 -3.68 -14.33 -4.92
CA ASN A 95 -4.33 -14.90 -6.11
C ASN A 95 -5.85 -15.07 -5.93
N GLY A 96 -6.42 -14.51 -4.85
CA GLY A 96 -7.86 -14.56 -4.63
C GLY A 96 -8.64 -13.48 -5.42
N PRO A 97 -9.97 -13.48 -5.28
CA PRO A 97 -10.85 -12.66 -6.10
C PRO A 97 -10.87 -11.20 -5.62
N VAL A 98 -9.90 -10.41 -6.08
CA VAL A 98 -10.00 -8.94 -6.02
C VAL A 98 -10.69 -8.47 -7.29
N GLN A 99 -11.68 -7.58 -7.16
CA GLN A 99 -12.40 -7.03 -8.30
C GLN A 99 -11.45 -6.22 -9.20
N ASN A 100 -11.49 -6.48 -10.50
CA ASN A 100 -10.63 -5.80 -11.48
C ASN A 100 -10.79 -4.28 -11.45
N GLU A 101 -11.99 -3.79 -11.16
CA GLU A 101 -12.28 -2.36 -11.07
C GLU A 101 -11.50 -1.69 -9.94
N ASP A 102 -11.47 -2.30 -8.77
CA ASP A 102 -10.75 -1.76 -7.61
C ASP A 102 -9.24 -1.72 -7.86
N LEU A 103 -8.72 -2.78 -8.48
CA LEU A 103 -7.31 -2.85 -8.87
C LEU A 103 -6.96 -1.79 -9.90
N PHE A 104 -7.84 -1.58 -10.87
CA PHE A 104 -7.64 -0.57 -11.89
C PHE A 104 -7.64 0.83 -11.26
N LYS A 105 -8.55 1.13 -10.32
CA LYS A 105 -8.57 2.39 -9.57
C LYS A 105 -7.28 2.60 -8.78
N VAL A 106 -6.81 1.59 -8.03
CA VAL A 106 -5.54 1.66 -7.29
C VAL A 106 -4.36 1.93 -8.23
N ALA A 107 -4.30 1.23 -9.38
CA ALA A 107 -3.23 1.41 -10.36
C ALA A 107 -3.25 2.81 -10.99
N LEU A 108 -4.44 3.35 -11.30
CA LEU A 108 -4.61 4.72 -11.80
C LEU A 108 -4.15 5.74 -10.77
N GLU A 109 -4.54 5.58 -9.50
CA GLU A 109 -4.11 6.49 -8.44
C GLU A 109 -2.59 6.49 -8.31
N LEU A 110 -1.98 5.30 -8.22
CA LEU A 110 -0.51 5.14 -8.19
C LEU A 110 0.17 5.78 -9.41
N TYR A 111 -0.40 5.62 -10.61
CA TYR A 111 0.11 6.25 -11.82
C TYR A 111 0.07 7.78 -11.72
N ASN A 112 -1.05 8.35 -11.25
CA ASN A 112 -1.24 9.80 -11.11
C ASN A 112 -0.27 10.43 -10.11
N ILE A 113 0.10 9.71 -9.05
CA ILE A 113 1.11 10.15 -8.07
C ILE A 113 2.54 9.73 -8.44
N LYS A 114 2.78 9.37 -9.71
CA LYS A 114 4.10 9.01 -10.27
C LYS A 114 4.76 7.77 -9.63
N LYS A 115 3.97 6.90 -8.98
CA LYS A 115 4.39 5.56 -8.52
C LYS A 115 4.23 4.54 -9.64
N TYR A 116 4.99 4.81 -10.70
CA TYR A 116 4.80 4.14 -11.99
C TYR A 116 5.14 2.65 -11.96
N ASN A 117 6.11 2.22 -11.16
CA ASN A 117 6.48 0.80 -11.05
C ASN A 117 5.36 -0.01 -10.41
N GLU A 118 4.79 0.50 -9.32
CA GLU A 118 3.69 -0.11 -8.58
C GLU A 118 2.43 -0.17 -9.47
N ALA A 119 2.10 0.93 -10.15
CA ALA A 119 1.01 0.98 -11.12
C ALA A 119 1.22 -0.02 -12.28
N PHE A 120 2.42 -0.06 -12.86
CA PHE A 120 2.78 -0.96 -13.96
C PHE A 120 2.60 -2.43 -13.59
N ASN A 121 2.97 -2.82 -12.37
CA ASN A 121 2.81 -4.19 -11.90
C ASN A 121 1.34 -4.61 -11.84
N ILE A 122 0.46 -3.73 -11.37
CA ILE A 122 -0.99 -3.99 -11.34
C ILE A 122 -1.55 -4.04 -12.77
N PHE A 123 -1.25 -3.05 -13.62
CA PHE A 123 -1.70 -3.05 -15.01
C PHE A 123 -1.24 -4.30 -15.76
N SER A 124 0.02 -4.73 -15.56
CA SER A 124 0.55 -5.95 -16.17
C SER A 124 -0.28 -7.19 -15.80
N LYS A 125 -0.69 -7.34 -14.54
CA LYS A 125 -1.53 -8.47 -14.13
C LYS A 125 -2.96 -8.34 -14.69
N LEU A 126 -3.51 -7.12 -14.77
CA LEU A 126 -4.82 -6.85 -15.38
C LEU A 126 -4.87 -7.11 -16.90
N THR A 127 -3.74 -7.11 -17.61
CA THR A 127 -3.73 -7.50 -19.05
C THR A 127 -4.13 -8.96 -19.29
N SER A 128 -4.06 -9.81 -18.27
CA SER A 128 -4.55 -11.19 -18.31
C SER A 128 -6.02 -11.32 -17.87
N SER A 129 -6.71 -10.21 -17.61
CA SER A 129 -8.13 -10.23 -17.23
C SER A 129 -9.02 -10.81 -18.32
N LYS A 130 -10.07 -11.54 -17.90
CA LYS A 130 -11.15 -11.99 -18.78
C LYS A 130 -12.10 -10.86 -19.19
N ASN A 131 -12.09 -9.74 -18.47
CA ASN A 131 -12.85 -8.56 -18.85
C ASN A 131 -12.07 -7.78 -19.91
N ASN A 132 -12.62 -7.74 -21.14
CA ASN A 132 -11.97 -7.13 -22.30
C ASN A 132 -11.71 -5.62 -22.13
N GLU A 133 -12.58 -4.91 -21.41
CA GLU A 133 -12.40 -3.47 -21.17
C GLU A 133 -11.18 -3.21 -20.27
N PHE A 134 -11.11 -3.88 -19.11
CA PHE A 134 -9.95 -3.74 -18.22
C PHE A 134 -8.67 -4.23 -18.87
N LYS A 135 -8.74 -5.30 -19.67
CA LYS A 135 -7.59 -5.78 -20.44
C LYS A 135 -7.09 -4.73 -21.43
N PHE A 136 -7.99 -4.10 -22.19
CA PHE A 136 -7.65 -3.05 -23.15
C PHE A 136 -7.02 -1.85 -22.44
N LEU A 137 -7.71 -1.30 -21.42
CA LEU A 137 -7.23 -0.15 -20.66
C LEU A 137 -5.86 -0.41 -20.01
N ALA A 138 -5.70 -1.55 -19.33
CA ALA A 138 -4.44 -1.93 -18.71
C ALA A 138 -3.30 -2.06 -19.74
N THR A 139 -3.60 -2.54 -20.96
CA THR A 139 -2.62 -2.61 -22.05
C THR A 139 -2.18 -1.21 -22.49
N CYS A 140 -3.10 -0.27 -22.63
CA CYS A 140 -2.80 1.13 -22.95
C CYS A 140 -1.92 1.80 -21.87
N PHE A 141 -2.27 1.63 -20.59
CA PHE A 141 -1.46 2.20 -19.49
C PHE A 141 -0.07 1.57 -19.41
N LYS A 142 0.04 0.27 -19.65
CA LYS A 142 1.34 -0.42 -19.74
C LYS A 142 2.20 0.17 -20.87
N ALA A 143 1.63 0.44 -22.04
CA ALA A 143 2.34 1.09 -23.13
C ALA A 143 2.76 2.53 -22.77
N SER A 144 1.90 3.28 -22.09
CA SER A 144 2.20 4.65 -21.65
C SER A 144 3.44 4.72 -20.74
N TYR A 145 3.61 3.73 -19.85
CA TYR A 145 4.79 3.61 -18.98
C TYR A 145 6.08 3.55 -19.82
N HIS A 146 6.13 2.68 -20.83
CA HIS A 146 7.30 2.54 -21.69
C HIS A 146 7.58 3.80 -22.51
N ILE A 147 6.53 4.47 -23.02
CA ILE A 147 6.68 5.73 -23.76
C ILE A 147 7.23 6.83 -22.85
N SER A 148 6.73 6.96 -21.62
CA SER A 148 7.23 7.94 -20.66
C SER A 148 8.69 7.70 -20.26
N GLY A 149 9.09 6.43 -20.08
CA GLY A 149 10.50 6.08 -19.86
C GLY A 149 11.40 6.41 -21.05
N TYR A 150 10.92 6.16 -22.27
CA TYR A 150 11.62 6.50 -23.51
C TYR A 150 11.80 8.02 -23.68
N ASN A 151 10.77 8.81 -23.38
CA ASN A 151 10.83 10.27 -23.43
C ASN A 151 11.82 10.85 -22.41
N ASN A 152 11.92 10.27 -21.21
CA ASN A 152 12.92 10.68 -20.23
C ASN A 152 14.36 10.42 -20.72
N ILE A 153 14.62 9.30 -21.39
CA ILE A 153 15.95 8.99 -21.97
C ILE A 153 16.30 9.98 -23.09
N ILE A 154 15.36 10.28 -23.99
CA ILE A 154 15.60 11.27 -25.06
C ILE A 154 15.88 12.66 -24.48
N SER A 155 15.17 13.08 -23.43
CA SER A 155 15.38 14.38 -22.81
C SER A 155 16.76 14.56 -22.16
N THR A 156 17.45 13.47 -21.83
CA THR A 156 18.82 13.50 -21.29
C THR A 156 19.93 13.45 -22.36
N LEU A 157 19.56 13.26 -23.63
CA LEU A 157 20.49 13.18 -24.76
C LEU A 157 20.55 14.48 -25.59
N ASN A 158 19.67 15.45 -25.28
CA ASN A 158 19.64 16.79 -25.88
C ASN A 158 20.11 17.83 -24.85
#